data_AF-A0A068FBH9-F1
#
_entry.id   AF-A0A068FBH9-F1
#
_cell.length_a   1.000
_cell.length_b   1.000
_cell.length_c   1.000
_cell.angle_alpha   90.00
_cell.angle_beta   90.00
_cell.angle_gamma   90.00
#
_symmetry.space_group_name_H-M   'P 1'
#
loop_
_entity.id
_entity.type
_entity.pdbx_description
1 polymer ?
#
loop_
_entity_poly.entity_id
_entity_poly.type
_entity_poly.pdbx_seq_one_letter_code
_entity_poly.pdbx_strand_id
1 'polypeptide(L)'
;GAIFTASFAVSCCLIFIKISRGFASLADGATSCATAFLYLSTSIATANAFFQRTRVVRMVTFLHEDITELLRITDVKEELMLAETVKYLRIVTILMWTPSLTAGFIAYIDCFYRSAFMPETVFNIPQVLNGTAQPILLFQLFPFGEVYDNFIVGYLGACYALFLGITTIPCWHTFVTCLMKYIVLKYGIVHKRLKEYDFAKFSLELNPEKVRNLSERDLLYWHTKMCEFCVTHQLKLRWFTGELQALIRIPVFSDFIIFSVLICFLFYAIAAGNPSNMDYFFIAIYLFVMSFILWLYHWHATLIAESNDELCFGLYSSPWHRFPLSIQKNIRLMMMESNTPLIMKAIFVELNLKTFIDVVRGAYSYFSILRSANMETDDNSI
;
A
#
# COMPACT_ATOMS: atom_id res chain seq x y z
N GLY A 1 8.41 5.66 18.90
CA GLY A 1 7.27 6.45 18.41
C GLY A 1 7.73 7.83 17.98
N ALA A 2 7.60 8.84 18.84
CA ALA A 2 7.90 10.23 18.50
C ALA A 2 9.34 10.45 17.98
N ILE A 3 10.35 9.87 18.64
CA ILE A 3 11.76 9.97 18.21
C ILE A 3 11.97 9.38 16.81
N PHE A 4 11.32 8.26 16.50
CA PHE A 4 11.41 7.61 15.20
C PHE A 4 10.77 8.45 14.09
N THR A 5 9.55 8.97 14.31
CA THR A 5 8.87 9.84 13.35
C THR A 5 9.64 11.15 13.14
N ALA A 6 10.17 11.74 14.21
CA ALA A 6 11.00 12.93 14.12
C ALA A 6 12.30 12.65 13.35
N SER A 7 12.96 11.53 13.62
CA SER A 7 14.17 11.14 12.92
C SER A 7 13.93 10.92 11.42
N PHE A 8 12.81 10.29 11.04
CA PHE A 8 12.48 10.05 9.64
C PHE A 8 12.14 11.37 8.91
N ALA A 9 11.39 12.26 9.58
CA ALA A 9 11.10 13.58 9.06
C ALA A 9 12.37 14.43 8.88
N VAL A 10 13.31 14.38 9.83
CA VAL A 10 14.62 15.04 9.71
C VAL A 10 15.39 14.49 8.51
N SER A 11 15.44 13.17 8.34
CA SER A 11 16.06 12.55 7.16
C SER A 11 15.43 13.05 5.85
N CYS A 12 14.10 13.18 5.79
CA CYS A 12 13.40 13.73 4.64
C CYS A 12 13.79 15.20 4.37
N CYS A 13 13.77 16.05 5.40
CA CYS A 13 14.17 17.46 5.29
C CYS A 13 15.62 17.60 4.79
N LEU A 14 16.53 16.77 5.28
CA LEU A 14 17.93 16.77 4.83
C LEU A 14 18.02 16.48 3.32
N ILE A 15 17.30 15.48 2.81
CA ILE A 15 17.30 15.17 1.38
C ILE A 15 16.77 16.37 0.57
N PHE A 16 15.70 17.04 1.01
CA PHE A 16 15.19 18.24 0.32
C PHE A 16 16.17 19.42 0.33
N ILE A 17 16.89 19.63 1.44
CA ILE A 17 17.96 20.65 1.51
C ILE A 17 19.04 20.33 0.47
N LYS A 18 19.37 19.05 0.25
CA LYS A 18 20.32 18.64 -0.79
C LYS A 18 19.80 18.94 -2.20
N ILE A 19 18.53 18.64 -2.50
CA ILE A 19 17.89 18.96 -3.77
C ILE A 19 17.99 20.47 -4.08
N SER A 20 17.80 21.32 -3.06
CA SER A 20 17.86 22.79 -3.23
C SER A 20 19.24 23.33 -3.64
N ARG A 21 20.31 22.53 -3.48
CA ARG A 21 21.69 22.91 -3.85
C ARG A 21 22.05 22.56 -5.30
N GLY A 22 21.14 21.94 -6.06
CA GLY A 22 21.34 21.58 -7.47
C GLY A 22 22.04 20.23 -7.69
N PHE A 23 22.08 19.78 -8.95
CA PHE A 23 22.61 18.47 -9.36
C PHE A 23 23.64 18.59 -10.49
N ALA A 24 24.62 17.68 -10.49
CA ALA A 24 25.66 17.63 -11.52
C ALA A 24 25.16 16.96 -12.83
N SER A 25 24.22 16.01 -12.72
CA SER A 25 23.59 15.34 -13.86
C SER A 25 22.08 15.28 -13.69
N LEU A 26 21.35 15.21 -14.81
CA LEU A 26 19.89 15.12 -14.80
C LEU A 26 19.40 13.78 -14.21
N ALA A 27 20.14 12.69 -14.46
CA ALA A 27 19.83 11.36 -13.93
C ALA A 27 19.98 11.30 -12.40
N ASP A 28 21.07 11.86 -11.86
CA ASP A 28 21.29 11.96 -10.41
C ASP A 28 20.20 12.82 -9.73
N GLY A 29 19.80 13.91 -10.40
CA GLY A 29 18.71 14.75 -9.91
C GLY A 29 17.39 14.00 -9.84
N ALA A 30 17.06 13.22 -10.87
CA ALA A 30 15.81 12.47 -10.92
C ALA A 30 15.74 11.35 -9.87
N THR A 31 16.82 10.59 -9.66
CA THR A 31 16.89 9.53 -8.64
C THR A 31 16.90 10.11 -7.22
N SER A 32 17.57 11.23 -7.00
CA SER A 32 17.55 11.96 -5.71
C SER A 32 16.16 12.52 -5.39
N CYS A 33 15.50 13.14 -6.37
CA CYS A 33 14.12 13.59 -6.25
C CYS A 33 13.17 12.42 -5.97
N ALA A 34 13.30 11.31 -6.70
CA ALA A 34 12.47 10.12 -6.48
C ALA A 34 12.61 9.59 -5.05
N THR A 35 13.84 9.53 -4.54
CA THR A 35 14.10 9.12 -3.16
C THR A 35 13.48 10.10 -2.16
N ALA A 36 13.67 11.41 -2.35
CA ALA A 36 13.11 12.42 -1.45
C ALA A 36 11.59 12.36 -1.37
N PHE A 37 10.94 12.18 -2.52
CA PHE A 37 9.50 12.06 -2.63
C PHE A 37 8.95 10.78 -1.99
N LEU A 38 9.66 9.65 -2.10
CA LEU A 38 9.32 8.41 -1.39
C LEU A 38 9.42 8.57 0.12
N TYR A 39 10.48 9.24 0.59
CA TYR A 39 10.64 9.58 2.01
C TYR A 39 9.58 10.57 2.47
N LEU A 40 9.18 11.53 1.63
CA LEU A 40 8.11 12.49 1.96
C LEU A 40 6.77 11.78 2.15
N SER A 41 6.40 10.94 1.19
CA SER A 41 5.21 10.07 1.25
C SER A 41 5.17 9.28 2.56
N THR A 42 6.26 8.57 2.86
CA THR A 42 6.35 7.73 4.06
C THR A 42 6.40 8.56 5.35
N SER A 43 6.97 9.77 5.32
CA SER A 43 6.95 10.71 6.44
C SER A 43 5.53 11.18 6.74
N ILE A 44 4.76 11.53 5.71
CA ILE A 44 3.34 11.90 5.84
C ILE A 44 2.56 10.73 6.42
N ALA A 45 2.81 9.52 5.91
CA ALA A 45 2.13 8.30 6.35
C ALA A 45 2.42 7.96 7.82
N THR A 46 3.69 7.95 8.21
CA THR A 46 4.12 7.64 9.59
C THR A 46 3.69 8.71 10.58
N ALA A 47 3.73 9.99 10.20
CA ALA A 47 3.21 11.08 11.02
C ALA A 47 1.69 10.95 11.21
N ASN A 48 0.94 10.72 10.12
CA ASN A 48 -0.50 10.52 10.18
C ASN A 48 -0.87 9.31 11.06
N ALA A 49 -0.15 8.20 10.92
CA ALA A 49 -0.34 7.02 11.77
C ALA A 49 -0.05 7.30 13.25
N PHE A 50 0.97 8.11 13.54
CA PHE A 50 1.30 8.51 14.91
C PHE A 50 0.21 9.39 15.54
N PHE A 51 -0.32 10.37 14.80
CA PHE A 51 -1.44 11.20 15.27
C PHE A 51 -2.72 10.38 15.44
N GLN A 52 -2.94 9.41 14.55
CA GLN A 52 -4.08 8.49 14.63
C GLN A 52 -3.77 7.19 15.42
N ARG A 53 -2.75 7.18 16.30
CA ARG A 53 -2.30 5.94 16.96
C ARG A 53 -3.39 5.18 17.71
N THR A 54 -4.33 5.89 18.33
CA THR A 54 -5.45 5.27 19.06
C THR A 54 -6.35 4.46 18.13
N ARG A 55 -6.55 4.94 16.90
CA ARG A 55 -7.29 4.21 15.84
C ARG A 55 -6.50 2.99 15.38
N VAL A 56 -5.21 3.16 15.10
CA VAL A 56 -4.34 2.05 14.67
C VAL A 56 -4.34 0.92 15.69
N VAL A 57 -4.13 1.25 16.97
CA VAL A 57 -4.15 0.25 18.07
C VAL A 57 -5.52 -0.43 18.14
N ARG A 58 -6.62 0.32 18.11
CA ARG A 58 -7.97 -0.26 18.15
C ARG A 58 -8.23 -1.23 17.00
N MET A 59 -7.83 -0.88 15.77
CA MET A 59 -7.98 -1.74 14.60
C MET A 59 -7.14 -3.02 14.74
N VAL A 60 -5.89 -2.90 15.18
CA VAL A 60 -4.99 -4.05 15.34
C VAL A 60 -5.46 -4.96 16.47
N THR A 61 -5.95 -4.41 17.60
CA THR A 61 -6.55 -5.20 18.68
C THR A 61 -7.79 -5.96 18.20
N PHE A 62 -8.70 -5.27 17.49
CA PHE A 62 -9.88 -5.91 16.92
C PHE A 62 -9.51 -7.03 15.93
N LEU A 63 -8.55 -6.77 15.05
CA LEU A 63 -8.01 -7.76 14.10
C LEU A 63 -7.44 -8.97 14.84
N HIS A 64 -6.64 -8.72 15.89
CA HIS A 64 -5.99 -9.78 16.65
C HIS A 64 -7.01 -10.68 17.34
N GLU A 65 -7.97 -10.09 18.08
CA GLU A 65 -9.03 -10.83 18.77
C GLU A 65 -9.85 -11.68 17.79
N ASP A 66 -10.22 -11.11 16.65
CA ASP A 66 -11.05 -11.78 15.66
C ASP A 66 -10.30 -12.90 14.91
N ILE A 67 -9.01 -12.71 14.58
CA ILE A 67 -8.18 -13.79 14.00
C ILE A 67 -7.92 -14.89 15.03
N THR A 68 -7.68 -14.53 16.30
CA THR A 68 -7.53 -15.52 17.37
C THR A 68 -8.80 -16.35 17.52
N GLU A 69 -9.98 -15.74 17.45
CA GLU A 69 -11.24 -16.46 17.49
C GLU A 69 -11.42 -17.37 16.27
N LEU A 70 -11.10 -16.90 15.07
CA LEU A 70 -11.12 -17.73 13.86
C LEU A 70 -10.22 -18.97 13.98
N LEU A 71 -9.02 -18.81 14.56
CA LEU A 71 -8.09 -19.92 14.77
C LEU A 71 -8.59 -20.93 15.81
N ARG A 72 -9.52 -20.54 16.70
CA ARG A 72 -10.16 -21.47 17.65
C ARG A 72 -11.30 -22.27 17.02
N ILE A 73 -11.92 -21.74 15.96
CA ILE A 73 -13.02 -22.40 15.26
C ILE A 73 -12.43 -23.47 14.32
N THR A 74 -12.79 -24.74 14.54
CA THR A 74 -12.27 -25.90 13.78
C THR A 74 -12.97 -26.08 12.42
N ASP A 75 -13.05 -25.03 11.61
CA ASP A 75 -13.58 -25.13 10.24
C ASP A 75 -12.45 -25.19 9.21
N VAL A 76 -12.27 -26.36 8.60
CA VAL A 76 -11.20 -26.65 7.64
C VAL A 76 -11.20 -25.68 6.45
N LYS A 77 -12.39 -25.23 5.99
CA LYS A 77 -12.46 -24.31 4.85
C LYS A 77 -12.04 -22.89 5.24
N GLU A 78 -12.42 -22.44 6.44
CA GLU A 78 -12.04 -21.11 6.93
C GLU A 78 -10.53 -21.03 7.22
N GLU A 79 -9.97 -22.12 7.77
CA GLU A 79 -8.53 -22.28 7.95
C GLU A 79 -7.78 -22.22 6.60
N LEU A 80 -8.30 -22.89 5.57
CA LEU A 80 -7.73 -22.85 4.22
C LEU A 80 -7.75 -21.43 3.63
N MET A 81 -8.86 -20.70 3.76
CA MET A 81 -8.97 -19.31 3.28
C MET A 81 -7.97 -18.38 4.00
N LEU A 82 -7.80 -18.58 5.31
CA LEU A 82 -6.81 -17.85 6.09
C LEU A 82 -5.38 -18.20 5.64
N ALA A 83 -5.07 -19.49 5.45
CA ALA A 83 -3.77 -19.96 4.99
C ALA A 83 -3.41 -19.42 3.60
N GLU A 84 -4.36 -19.41 2.67
CA GLU A 84 -4.19 -18.81 1.34
C GLU A 84 -3.94 -17.30 1.43
N THR A 85 -4.70 -16.61 2.29
CA THR A 85 -4.51 -15.17 2.55
C THR A 85 -3.13 -14.88 3.13
N VAL A 86 -2.66 -15.67 4.09
CA VAL A 86 -1.32 -15.54 4.68
C VAL A 86 -0.25 -15.81 3.62
N LYS A 87 -0.42 -16.83 2.78
CA LYS A 87 0.51 -17.13 1.67
C LYS A 87 0.59 -15.96 0.70
N TYR A 88 -0.55 -15.40 0.31
CA TYR A 88 -0.62 -14.21 -0.55
C TYR A 88 0.11 -13.02 0.08
N LEU A 89 -0.16 -12.71 1.35
CA LEU A 89 0.48 -11.60 2.06
C LEU A 89 1.99 -11.78 2.21
N ARG A 90 2.47 -13.01 2.41
CA ARG A 90 3.92 -13.32 2.42
C ARG A 90 4.55 -13.05 1.06
N ILE A 91 3.91 -13.44 -0.03
CA ILE A 91 4.40 -13.17 -1.39
C ILE A 91 4.47 -11.66 -1.65
N VAL A 92 3.41 -10.90 -1.33
CA VAL A 92 3.40 -9.44 -1.48
C VAL A 92 4.48 -8.79 -0.63
N THR A 93 4.69 -9.28 0.59
CA THR A 93 5.77 -8.80 1.46
C THR A 93 7.14 -9.05 0.83
N ILE A 94 7.40 -10.25 0.31
CA ILE A 94 8.66 -10.55 -0.38
C ILE A 94 8.85 -9.65 -1.61
N LEU A 95 7.80 -9.46 -2.42
CA LEU A 95 7.84 -8.59 -3.60
C LEU A 95 8.14 -7.12 -3.23
N MET A 96 7.67 -6.64 -2.08
CA MET A 96 7.95 -5.27 -1.63
C MET A 96 9.31 -5.10 -0.98
N TRP A 97 9.76 -6.09 -0.21
CA TRP A 97 11.05 -6.03 0.48
C TRP A 97 12.22 -6.28 -0.48
N THR A 98 12.05 -7.09 -1.53
CA THR A 98 13.14 -7.45 -2.44
C THR A 98 13.77 -6.22 -3.11
N PRO A 99 13.03 -5.33 -3.81
CA PRO A 99 13.61 -4.15 -4.44
C PRO A 99 14.22 -3.16 -3.45
N SER A 100 13.63 -3.07 -2.26
CA SER A 100 14.12 -2.16 -1.21
C SER A 100 15.45 -2.63 -0.63
N LEU A 101 15.55 -3.93 -0.34
CA LEU A 101 16.80 -4.54 0.14
C LEU A 101 17.87 -4.53 -0.95
N THR A 102 17.54 -4.87 -2.20
CA THR A 102 18.53 -4.88 -3.28
C THR A 102 19.11 -3.50 -3.52
N ALA A 103 18.28 -2.46 -3.65
CA ALA A 103 18.74 -1.07 -3.79
C ALA A 103 19.56 -0.62 -2.58
N GLY A 104 19.12 -0.99 -1.38
CA GLY A 104 19.83 -0.69 -0.13
C GLY A 104 21.20 -1.34 -0.02
N PHE A 105 21.31 -2.63 -0.34
CA PHE A 105 22.58 -3.34 -0.34
C PHE A 105 23.54 -2.79 -1.39
N ILE A 106 23.06 -2.45 -2.58
CA ILE A 106 23.90 -1.80 -3.60
C ILE A 106 24.45 -0.47 -3.07
N ALA A 107 23.60 0.35 -2.43
CA ALA A 107 24.04 1.61 -1.84
C ALA A 107 25.07 1.43 -0.71
N TYR A 108 24.91 0.42 0.15
CA TYR A 108 25.88 0.11 1.19
C TYR A 108 27.20 -0.42 0.64
N ILE A 109 27.15 -1.29 -0.38
CA ILE A 109 28.35 -1.84 -1.01
C ILE A 109 29.12 -0.74 -1.73
N ASP A 110 28.45 0.14 -2.47
CA ASP A 110 29.08 1.31 -3.11
C ASP A 110 29.75 2.22 -2.06
N CYS A 111 29.04 2.49 -0.95
CA CYS A 111 29.54 3.29 0.15
C CYS A 111 30.79 2.67 0.80
N PHE A 112 30.76 1.37 1.08
CA PHE A 112 31.89 0.65 1.67
C PHE A 112 33.06 0.56 0.70
N TYR A 113 32.81 0.21 -0.56
CA TYR A 113 33.85 0.05 -1.58
C TYR A 113 34.61 1.36 -1.82
N ARG A 114 33.89 2.47 -2.01
CA ARG A 114 34.50 3.78 -2.23
C ARG A 114 35.28 4.27 -1.00
N SER A 115 34.76 4.05 0.20
CA SER A 115 35.47 4.46 1.43
C SER A 115 36.70 3.61 1.75
N ALA A 116 36.69 2.30 1.46
CA ALA A 116 37.80 1.40 1.77
C ALA A 116 38.90 1.39 0.69
N PHE A 117 38.52 1.42 -0.60
CA PHE A 117 39.45 1.20 -1.71
C PHE A 117 39.79 2.47 -2.51
N MET A 118 39.04 3.56 -2.34
CA MET A 118 39.30 4.84 -3.01
C MET A 118 39.29 6.03 -2.04
N PRO A 119 40.11 6.02 -0.97
CA PRO A 119 40.11 7.10 0.03
C PRO A 119 40.54 8.43 -0.59
N GLU A 120 41.50 8.43 -1.52
CA GLU A 120 42.01 9.67 -2.10
C GLU A 120 40.99 10.44 -2.94
N THR A 121 40.00 9.78 -3.56
CA THR A 121 38.93 10.46 -4.30
C THR A 121 37.75 10.88 -3.40
N VAL A 122 37.57 10.20 -2.26
CA VAL A 122 36.50 10.47 -1.29
C VAL A 122 36.84 11.62 -0.34
N PHE A 123 38.10 11.74 0.07
CA PHE A 123 38.56 12.77 1.02
C PHE A 123 39.16 14.02 0.34
N ASN A 124 39.37 14.00 -0.99
CA ASN A 124 39.96 15.11 -1.75
C ASN A 124 38.88 15.95 -2.45
N ILE A 125 38.26 16.85 -1.68
CA ILE A 125 37.18 17.76 -2.09
C ILE A 125 37.46 18.55 -3.39
N PRO A 126 38.69 19.04 -3.68
CA PRO A 126 39.00 19.74 -4.93
C PRO A 126 38.78 18.90 -6.19
N GLN A 127 39.04 17.58 -6.15
CA GLN A 127 38.89 16.70 -7.31
C GLN A 127 37.43 16.28 -7.57
N VAL A 128 36.61 16.21 -6.52
CA VAL A 128 35.16 16.01 -6.61
C VAL A 128 34.48 17.26 -7.16
N LEU A 129 34.89 18.46 -6.70
CA LEU A 129 34.40 19.73 -7.23
C LEU A 129 34.83 19.97 -8.68
N ASN A 130 36.04 19.53 -9.07
CA ASN A 130 36.53 19.57 -10.45
C ASN A 130 35.91 18.49 -11.37
N GLY A 131 34.97 17.67 -10.88
CA GLY A 131 34.27 16.66 -11.69
C GLY A 131 35.10 15.42 -12.07
N THR A 132 36.33 15.29 -11.56
CA THR A 132 37.22 14.16 -11.87
C THR A 132 36.93 12.90 -11.06
N ALA A 133 36.18 13.02 -9.96
CA ALA A 133 35.79 11.92 -9.08
C ALA A 133 34.29 11.95 -8.76
N GLN A 134 33.63 10.80 -8.81
CA GLN A 134 32.23 10.68 -8.43
C GLN A 134 32.08 10.57 -6.90
N PRO A 135 31.21 11.38 -6.26
CA PRO A 135 30.98 11.30 -4.83
C PRO A 135 30.33 9.96 -4.44
N ILE A 136 30.45 9.58 -3.16
CA ILE A 136 29.74 8.41 -2.63
C ILE A 136 28.23 8.61 -2.81
N LEU A 137 27.52 7.60 -3.32
CA LEU A 137 26.06 7.64 -3.56
C LEU A 137 25.31 8.19 -2.33
N LEU A 138 25.72 7.76 -1.14
CA LEU A 138 25.16 8.19 0.14
C LEU A 138 25.33 9.70 0.44
N PHE A 139 26.47 10.30 0.04
CA PHE A 139 26.71 11.75 0.14
C PHE A 139 26.07 12.54 -1.00
N GLN A 140 25.62 11.89 -2.08
CA GLN A 140 24.72 12.52 -3.05
C GLN A 140 23.33 12.73 -2.48
N LEU A 141 22.85 11.83 -1.61
CA LEU A 141 21.50 11.91 -1.03
C LEU A 141 21.36 12.90 0.15
N PHE A 142 22.43 13.17 0.92
CA PHE A 142 22.35 14.00 2.12
C PHE A 142 23.27 15.24 2.09
N PRO A 143 22.87 16.38 2.68
CA PRO A 143 23.54 17.68 2.55
C PRO A 143 24.66 17.88 3.58
N PHE A 144 25.35 16.81 3.98
CA PHE A 144 26.49 16.90 4.88
C PHE A 144 27.67 17.51 4.11
N GLY A 145 27.83 18.84 4.23
CA GLY A 145 28.97 19.58 3.67
C GLY A 145 30.19 19.49 4.58
N GLU A 146 31.37 19.60 3.97
CA GLU A 146 32.72 19.51 4.54
C GLU A 146 32.97 18.27 5.42
N VAL A 147 33.50 17.24 4.75
CA VAL A 147 33.97 15.96 5.28
C VAL A 147 34.86 16.10 6.54
N TYR A 148 35.46 17.27 6.78
CA TYR A 148 36.47 17.47 7.80
C TYR A 148 35.94 17.66 9.22
N ASP A 149 34.79 18.33 9.41
CA ASP A 149 34.40 18.72 10.77
C ASP A 149 33.71 17.60 11.56
N ASN A 150 33.04 16.64 10.89
CA ASN A 150 32.44 15.44 11.52
C ASN A 150 32.13 14.33 10.51
N PHE A 151 33.14 13.77 9.82
CA PHE A 151 32.97 12.65 8.86
C PHE A 151 32.10 11.51 9.41
N ILE A 152 32.34 11.13 10.67
CA ILE A 152 31.64 10.05 11.35
C ILE A 152 30.13 10.34 11.43
N VAL A 153 29.74 11.58 11.74
CA VAL A 153 28.33 11.96 11.88
C VAL A 153 27.64 12.00 10.52
N GLY A 154 28.30 12.53 9.49
CA GLY A 154 27.75 12.53 8.12
C GLY A 154 27.61 11.13 7.55
N TYR A 155 28.63 10.28 7.71
CA TYR A 155 28.65 8.91 7.24
C TYR A 155 27.64 8.02 7.97
N LEU A 156 27.70 7.97 9.31
CA LEU A 156 26.78 7.16 10.11
C LEU A 156 25.34 7.69 10.03
N GLY A 157 25.16 9.01 9.98
CA GLY A 157 23.85 9.63 9.86
C GLY A 157 23.17 9.28 8.54
N ALA A 158 23.90 9.31 7.43
CA ALA A 158 23.35 8.93 6.14
C ALA A 158 23.09 7.41 6.04
N CYS A 159 23.98 6.56 6.58
CA CYS A 159 23.74 5.11 6.67
C CYS A 159 22.49 4.80 7.49
N TYR A 160 22.31 5.50 8.61
CA TYR A 160 21.12 5.35 9.45
C TYR A 160 19.86 5.81 8.72
N ALA A 161 19.89 6.93 8.00
CA ALA A 161 18.75 7.40 7.24
C ALA A 161 18.36 6.43 6.12
N LEU A 162 19.36 5.85 5.41
CA LEU A 162 19.14 4.82 4.40
C LEU A 162 18.53 3.55 5.01
N PHE A 163 19.04 3.08 6.15
CA PHE A 163 18.46 1.96 6.91
C PHE A 163 16.99 2.21 7.26
N LEU A 164 16.67 3.42 7.72
CA LEU A 164 15.30 3.79 8.03
C LEU A 164 14.41 3.72 6.78
N GLY A 165 14.84 4.22 5.62
CA GLY A 165 14.06 4.13 4.39
C GLY A 165 13.81 2.68 3.95
N ILE A 166 14.88 1.88 3.85
CA ILE A 166 14.82 0.48 3.38
C ILE A 166 13.85 -0.36 4.20
N THR A 167 13.72 -0.08 5.50
CA THR A 167 12.86 -0.86 6.38
C THR A 167 11.46 -0.26 6.49
N THR A 168 11.34 1.06 6.65
CA THR A 168 10.07 1.71 6.99
C THR A 168 9.10 1.73 5.82
N ILE A 169 9.58 2.00 4.61
CA ILE A 169 8.75 2.08 3.40
C ILE A 169 8.01 0.75 3.14
N PRO A 170 8.70 -0.40 2.94
CA PRO A 170 8.00 -1.65 2.68
C PRO A 170 7.20 -2.11 3.90
N CYS A 171 7.65 -1.84 5.13
CA CYS A 171 6.90 -2.17 6.34
C CYS A 171 5.55 -1.46 6.40
N TRP A 172 5.50 -0.16 6.07
CA TRP A 172 4.24 0.60 6.08
C TRP A 172 3.25 0.08 5.02
N HIS A 173 3.69 -0.07 3.78
CA HIS A 173 2.81 -0.51 2.70
C HIS A 173 2.31 -1.95 2.90
N THR A 174 3.16 -2.84 3.42
CA THR A 174 2.76 -4.22 3.76
C THR A 174 1.78 -4.26 4.93
N PHE A 175 1.97 -3.43 5.95
CA PHE A 175 1.03 -3.28 7.06
C PHE A 175 -0.36 -2.89 6.57
N VAL A 176 -0.48 -1.84 5.75
CA VAL A 176 -1.78 -1.40 5.24
C VAL A 176 -2.41 -2.45 4.33
N THR A 177 -1.61 -3.10 3.48
CA THR A 177 -2.08 -4.20 2.62
C THR A 177 -2.66 -5.35 3.44
N CYS A 178 -2.05 -5.69 4.58
CA CYS A 178 -2.58 -6.70 5.49
C CYS A 178 -3.97 -6.31 6.03
N LEU A 179 -4.15 -5.06 6.46
CA LEU A 179 -5.45 -4.57 6.94
C LEU A 179 -6.52 -4.60 5.85
N MET A 180 -6.18 -4.22 4.62
CA MET A 180 -7.11 -4.27 3.48
C MET A 180 -7.49 -5.72 3.15
N LYS A 181 -6.51 -6.62 3.09
CA LYS A 181 -6.75 -8.02 2.74
C LYS A 181 -7.55 -8.77 3.82
N TYR A 182 -7.41 -8.38 5.09
CA TYR A 182 -8.26 -8.89 6.16
C TYR A 182 -9.75 -8.63 5.92
N ILE A 183 -10.12 -7.43 5.46
CA ILE A 183 -11.51 -7.09 5.13
C ILE A 183 -12.05 -8.08 4.08
N VAL A 184 -11.29 -8.31 3.01
CA VAL A 184 -11.65 -9.26 1.95
C VAL A 184 -11.82 -10.69 2.50
N LEU A 185 -10.87 -11.15 3.32
CA LEU A 185 -10.97 -12.46 3.97
C LEU A 185 -12.25 -12.58 4.79
N LYS A 186 -12.59 -11.54 5.57
CA LYS A 186 -13.80 -11.52 6.40
C LYS A 186 -15.07 -11.54 5.58
N TYR A 187 -15.14 -10.80 4.48
CA TYR A 187 -16.26 -10.91 3.53
C TYR A 187 -16.38 -12.33 2.98
N GLY A 188 -15.26 -12.94 2.57
CA GLY A 188 -15.24 -14.33 2.09
C GLY A 188 -15.77 -15.34 3.12
N ILE A 189 -15.39 -15.19 4.39
CA ILE A 189 -15.89 -16.04 5.49
C ILE A 189 -17.40 -15.83 5.71
N VAL A 190 -17.87 -14.58 5.74
CA VAL A 190 -19.31 -14.28 5.90
C VAL A 190 -20.12 -14.87 4.74
N HIS A 191 -19.64 -14.72 3.51
CA HIS A 191 -20.28 -15.29 2.32
C HIS A 191 -20.34 -16.82 2.37
N LYS A 192 -19.25 -17.46 2.76
CA LYS A 192 -19.16 -18.91 2.93
C LYS A 192 -20.14 -19.41 3.99
N ARG A 193 -20.18 -18.77 5.15
CA ARG A 193 -21.13 -19.13 6.23
C ARG A 193 -22.58 -18.94 5.78
N LEU A 194 -22.89 -17.85 5.07
CA LEU A 194 -24.23 -17.61 4.51
C LEU A 194 -24.66 -18.73 3.56
N LYS A 195 -23.77 -19.18 2.65
CA LYS A 195 -24.04 -20.31 1.76
C LYS A 195 -24.27 -21.61 2.53
N GLU A 196 -23.49 -21.89 3.57
CA GLU A 196 -23.64 -23.11 4.36
C GLU A 196 -24.98 -23.16 5.12
N TYR A 197 -25.50 -22.00 5.57
CA TYR A 197 -26.87 -21.90 6.11
C TYR A 197 -27.93 -22.24 5.05
N ASP A 198 -27.78 -21.75 3.82
CA ASP A 198 -28.71 -22.06 2.72
C ASP A 198 -28.68 -23.54 2.34
N PHE A 199 -27.49 -24.15 2.26
CA PHE A 199 -27.34 -25.58 1.96
C PHE A 199 -27.90 -26.47 3.07
N ALA A 200 -27.64 -26.14 4.35
CA ALA A 200 -28.21 -26.87 5.47
C ALA A 200 -29.73 -26.85 5.42
N LYS A 201 -30.33 -25.69 5.09
CA LYS A 201 -31.77 -25.56 4.89
C LYS A 201 -32.29 -26.35 3.67
N PHE A 202 -31.61 -26.29 2.53
CA PHE A 202 -32.00 -27.06 1.34
C PHE A 202 -31.96 -28.58 1.61
N SER A 203 -30.95 -29.04 2.34
CA SER A 203 -30.85 -30.45 2.76
C SER A 203 -31.96 -30.88 3.72
N LEU A 204 -32.44 -29.95 4.56
CA LEU A 204 -33.61 -30.14 5.42
C LEU A 204 -34.91 -30.16 4.60
N GLU A 205 -35.06 -29.30 3.58
CA GLU A 205 -36.21 -29.31 2.66
C GLU A 205 -36.30 -30.64 1.87
N LEU A 206 -35.17 -31.25 1.48
CA LEU A 206 -35.15 -32.57 0.84
C LEU A 206 -35.54 -33.72 1.78
N ASN A 207 -35.52 -33.53 3.10
CA ASN A 207 -35.81 -34.56 4.08
C ASN A 207 -36.95 -34.13 5.02
N PRO A 208 -38.20 -34.09 4.50
CA PRO A 208 -39.34 -33.43 5.14
C PRO A 208 -39.73 -34.02 6.51
N GLU A 209 -39.36 -35.27 6.82
CA GLU A 209 -39.61 -35.88 8.12
C GLU A 209 -38.80 -35.26 9.26
N LYS A 210 -37.57 -34.78 8.98
CA LYS A 210 -36.76 -34.05 9.97
C LYS A 210 -37.26 -32.63 10.22
N VAL A 211 -37.76 -31.96 9.17
CA VAL A 211 -38.34 -30.60 9.27
C VAL A 211 -39.66 -30.61 10.03
N ARG A 212 -40.50 -31.64 9.84
CA ARG A 212 -41.78 -31.77 10.54
C ARG A 212 -41.63 -31.98 12.06
N ASN A 213 -40.47 -32.48 12.50
CA ASN A 213 -40.13 -32.65 13.92
C ASN A 213 -39.47 -31.41 14.55
N LEU A 214 -39.00 -30.45 13.76
CA LEU A 214 -38.49 -29.17 14.24
C LEU A 214 -39.68 -28.22 14.46
N SER A 215 -39.79 -27.64 15.66
CA SER A 215 -40.82 -26.64 15.93
C SER A 215 -40.61 -25.45 14.98
N GLU A 216 -41.69 -24.88 14.44
CA GLU A 216 -41.61 -23.60 13.68
C GLU A 216 -40.88 -22.51 14.47
N ARG A 217 -40.91 -22.59 15.82
CA ARG A 217 -40.18 -21.70 16.73
C ARG A 217 -38.67 -21.88 16.65
N ASP A 218 -38.18 -23.11 16.53
CA ASP A 218 -36.75 -23.40 16.43
C ASP A 218 -36.20 -22.90 15.09
N LEU A 219 -36.97 -23.09 14.02
CA LEU A 219 -36.63 -22.58 12.69
C LEU A 219 -36.57 -21.04 12.67
N LEU A 220 -37.56 -20.38 13.28
CA LEU A 220 -37.57 -18.93 13.41
C LEU A 220 -36.40 -18.41 14.27
N TYR A 221 -36.05 -19.13 15.34
CA TYR A 221 -34.91 -18.81 16.19
C TYR A 221 -33.60 -18.84 15.38
N TRP A 222 -33.35 -19.89 14.61
CA TRP A 222 -32.15 -20.01 13.77
C TRP A 222 -32.09 -18.95 12.66
N HIS A 223 -33.21 -18.65 11.99
CA HIS A 223 -33.25 -17.56 11.00
C HIS A 223 -32.96 -16.19 11.61
N THR A 224 -33.48 -15.94 12.82
CA THR A 224 -33.23 -14.70 13.55
C THR A 224 -31.75 -14.60 13.93
N LYS A 225 -31.17 -15.70 14.44
CA LYS A 225 -29.75 -15.77 14.79
C LYS A 225 -28.83 -15.58 13.60
N MET A 226 -29.19 -16.11 12.43
CA MET A 226 -28.46 -15.89 11.19
C MET A 226 -28.50 -14.40 10.80
N CYS A 227 -29.67 -13.75 10.84
CA CYS A 227 -29.77 -12.33 10.54
C CYS A 227 -28.96 -11.48 11.53
N GLU A 228 -29.04 -11.78 12.83
CA GLU A 228 -28.26 -11.13 13.88
C GLU A 228 -26.75 -11.27 13.62
N PHE A 229 -26.30 -12.48 13.25
CA PHE A 229 -24.92 -12.74 12.86
C PHE A 229 -24.51 -11.89 11.66
N CYS A 230 -25.26 -11.92 10.57
CA CYS A 230 -24.96 -11.18 9.34
C CYS A 230 -24.90 -9.66 9.58
N VAL A 231 -25.91 -9.09 10.25
CA VAL A 231 -25.95 -7.65 10.58
C VAL A 231 -24.74 -7.26 11.43
N THR A 232 -24.43 -8.05 12.47
CA THR A 232 -23.30 -7.76 13.35
C THR A 232 -21.98 -7.74 12.59
N HIS A 233 -21.77 -8.69 11.66
CA HIS A 233 -20.53 -8.76 10.89
C HIS A 233 -20.46 -7.66 9.82
N GLN A 234 -21.57 -7.34 9.14
CA GLN A 234 -21.64 -6.21 8.20
C GLN A 234 -21.32 -4.89 8.88
N LEU A 235 -21.89 -4.63 10.07
CA LEU A 235 -21.61 -3.42 10.84
C LEU A 235 -20.13 -3.34 11.27
N LYS A 236 -19.57 -4.45 11.76
CA LYS A 236 -18.14 -4.54 12.10
C LYS A 236 -17.24 -4.28 10.90
N LEU A 237 -17.55 -4.86 9.74
CA LEU A 237 -16.78 -4.67 8.50
C LEU A 237 -16.87 -3.24 7.98
N ARG A 238 -18.06 -2.63 8.02
CA ARG A 238 -18.27 -1.24 7.62
C ARG A 238 -17.52 -0.28 8.55
N TRP A 239 -17.57 -0.52 9.86
CA TRP A 239 -16.78 0.21 10.83
C TRP A 239 -15.27 0.08 10.54
N PHE A 240 -14.76 -1.15 10.39
CA PHE A 240 -13.33 -1.38 10.16
C PHE A 240 -12.85 -0.76 8.84
N THR A 241 -13.64 -0.87 7.77
CA THR A 241 -13.35 -0.20 6.49
C THR A 241 -13.35 1.31 6.63
N GLY A 242 -14.27 1.89 7.40
CA GLY A 242 -14.31 3.32 7.69
C GLY A 242 -13.09 3.82 8.45
N GLU A 243 -12.65 3.08 9.48
CA GLU A 243 -11.42 3.40 10.22
C GLU A 243 -10.18 3.27 9.31
N LEU A 244 -10.11 2.21 8.50
CA LEU A 244 -9.02 2.01 7.54
C LEU A 244 -8.97 3.12 6.51
N GLN A 245 -10.12 3.48 5.92
CA GLN A 245 -10.23 4.57 4.96
C GLN A 245 -9.72 5.88 5.59
N ALA A 246 -10.13 6.19 6.81
CA ALA A 246 -9.71 7.41 7.48
C ALA A 246 -8.20 7.42 7.83
N LEU A 247 -7.60 6.25 8.08
CA LEU A 247 -6.16 6.09 8.26
C LEU A 247 -5.38 6.32 6.95
N ILE A 248 -5.86 5.78 5.83
CA ILE A 248 -5.15 5.83 4.54
C ILE A 248 -5.50 7.05 3.68
N ARG A 249 -6.54 7.81 4.05
CA ARG A 249 -7.08 8.92 3.26
C ARG A 249 -6.04 9.95 2.86
N ILE A 250 -5.25 10.45 3.82
CA ILE A 250 -4.23 11.48 3.57
C ILE A 250 -3.00 10.86 2.89
N PRO A 251 -2.40 9.76 3.41
CA PRO A 251 -1.20 9.19 2.81
C PRO A 251 -1.38 8.77 1.36
N VAL A 252 -2.47 8.05 1.03
CA VAL A 252 -2.70 7.57 -0.35
C VAL A 252 -2.98 8.72 -1.31
N PHE A 253 -3.63 9.79 -0.86
CA PHE A 253 -3.80 10.98 -1.68
C PHE A 253 -2.47 11.70 -1.94
N SER A 254 -1.60 11.78 -0.94
CA SER A 254 -0.24 12.29 -1.12
C SER A 254 0.57 11.41 -2.08
N ASP A 255 0.48 10.08 -1.97
CA ASP A 255 1.15 9.13 -2.86
C ASP A 255 0.72 9.31 -4.31
N PHE A 256 -0.56 9.57 -4.55
CA PHE A 256 -1.09 9.84 -5.88
C PHE A 256 -0.44 11.07 -6.53
N ILE A 257 -0.36 12.19 -5.80
CA ILE A 257 0.26 13.43 -6.28
C ILE A 257 1.76 13.20 -6.52
N ILE A 258 2.42 12.62 -5.53
CA ILE A 258 3.86 12.36 -5.56
C ILE A 258 4.23 11.47 -6.74
N PHE A 259 3.49 10.37 -6.96
CA PHE A 259 3.73 9.46 -8.06
C PHE A 259 3.56 10.13 -9.42
N SER A 260 2.52 10.97 -9.58
CA SER A 260 2.25 11.70 -10.82
C SER A 260 3.37 12.68 -11.18
N VAL A 261 3.96 13.34 -10.20
CA VAL A 261 5.10 14.25 -10.39
C VAL A 261 6.37 13.45 -10.71
N LEU A 262 6.60 12.37 -9.97
CA LEU A 262 7.81 11.57 -10.03
C LEU A 262 7.96 10.82 -11.35
N ILE A 263 6.88 10.23 -11.88
CA ILE A 263 6.91 9.54 -13.18
C ILE A 263 7.30 10.48 -14.33
N CYS A 264 6.82 11.74 -14.30
CA CYS A 264 7.21 12.76 -15.26
C CYS A 264 8.70 13.06 -15.19
N PHE A 265 9.25 13.26 -13.99
CA PHE A 265 10.68 13.52 -13.80
C PHE A 265 11.56 12.34 -14.21
N LEU A 266 11.18 11.11 -13.85
CA LEU A 266 11.93 9.91 -14.20
C LEU A 266 11.95 9.67 -15.70
N PHE A 267 10.81 9.86 -16.37
CA PHE A 267 10.76 9.74 -17.82
C PHE A 267 11.52 10.86 -18.55
N TYR A 268 11.47 12.09 -18.04
CA TYR A 268 12.29 13.18 -18.57
C TYR A 268 13.78 12.88 -18.44
N ALA A 269 14.22 12.31 -17.31
CA ALA A 269 15.60 11.90 -17.12
C ALA A 269 16.05 10.79 -18.08
N ILE A 270 15.15 9.88 -18.46
CA ILE A 270 15.41 8.87 -19.51
C ILE A 270 15.51 9.51 -20.89
N ALA A 271 14.64 10.47 -21.21
CA ALA A 271 14.55 11.04 -22.55
C ALA A 271 15.60 12.12 -22.84
N ALA A 272 15.92 12.96 -21.86
CA ALA A 272 16.84 14.09 -22.00
C ALA A 272 18.21 13.82 -21.38
N GLY A 273 18.30 12.87 -20.45
CA GLY A 273 19.59 12.44 -19.92
C GLY A 273 20.28 11.48 -20.89
N ASN A 274 21.61 11.41 -20.83
CA ASN A 274 22.37 10.24 -21.27
C ASN A 274 22.70 9.36 -20.04
N PRO A 275 21.71 8.69 -19.40
CA PRO A 275 21.98 7.93 -18.18
C PRO A 275 22.88 6.73 -18.45
N SER A 276 23.67 6.36 -17.44
CA SER A 276 24.45 5.13 -17.46
C SER A 276 23.54 3.90 -17.30
N ASN A 277 24.08 2.70 -17.58
CA ASN A 277 23.34 1.45 -17.37
C ASN A 277 22.85 1.27 -15.92
N MET A 278 23.59 1.79 -14.94
CA MET A 278 23.21 1.74 -13.52
C MET A 278 22.06 2.70 -13.21
N ASP A 279 22.05 3.89 -13.81
CA ASP A 279 20.97 4.87 -13.63
C ASP A 279 19.65 4.34 -14.20
N TYR A 280 19.69 3.73 -15.38
CA TYR A 280 18.52 3.06 -15.97
C TYR A 280 17.96 1.99 -15.02
N PHE A 281 18.82 1.19 -14.41
CA PHE A 281 18.41 0.16 -13.46
C PHE A 281 17.70 0.76 -12.22
N PHE A 282 18.26 1.80 -11.62
CA PHE A 282 17.63 2.47 -10.47
C PHE A 282 16.31 3.15 -10.83
N ILE A 283 16.26 3.86 -11.96
CA ILE A 283 15.02 4.49 -12.45
C ILE A 283 13.93 3.44 -12.67
N ALA A 284 14.26 2.31 -13.29
CA ALA A 284 13.32 1.21 -13.51
C ALA A 284 12.80 0.61 -12.19
N ILE A 285 13.67 0.41 -11.19
CA ILE A 285 13.27 -0.05 -9.86
C ILE A 285 12.30 0.95 -9.20
N TYR A 286 12.60 2.25 -9.24
CA TYR A 286 11.71 3.27 -8.66
C TYR A 286 10.33 3.30 -9.32
N LEU A 287 10.29 3.24 -10.66
CA LEU A 287 9.04 3.17 -11.41
C LEU A 287 8.25 1.91 -11.03
N PHE A 288 8.91 0.75 -10.96
CA PHE A 288 8.26 -0.51 -10.59
C PHE A 288 7.70 -0.47 -9.17
N VAL A 289 8.50 -0.09 -8.18
CA VAL A 289 8.10 -0.07 -6.77
C VAL A 289 6.92 0.88 -6.55
N MET A 290 7.00 2.10 -7.07
CA MET A 290 5.93 3.08 -6.90
C MET A 290 4.64 2.68 -7.61
N SER A 291 4.75 2.19 -8.85
CA SER A 291 3.58 1.71 -9.61
C SER A 291 2.92 0.53 -8.91
N PHE A 292 3.72 -0.39 -8.37
CA PHE A 292 3.22 -1.55 -7.65
C PHE A 292 2.54 -1.18 -6.33
N ILE A 293 3.10 -0.23 -5.56
CA ILE A 293 2.46 0.29 -4.34
C ILE A 293 1.08 0.88 -4.69
N LEU A 294 1.02 1.75 -5.69
CA LEU A 294 -0.24 2.38 -6.11
C LEU A 294 -1.24 1.33 -6.61
N TRP A 295 -0.79 0.38 -7.44
CA TRP A 295 -1.61 -0.72 -7.93
C TRP A 295 -2.16 -1.58 -6.79
N LEU A 296 -1.35 -1.96 -5.80
CA LEU A 296 -1.79 -2.74 -4.64
C LEU A 296 -2.96 -2.08 -3.92
N TYR A 297 -2.87 -0.76 -3.65
CA TYR A 297 -3.94 -0.03 -2.98
C TYR A 297 -5.24 -0.03 -3.78
N HIS A 298 -5.16 0.26 -5.09
CA HIS A 298 -6.34 0.33 -5.95
C HIS A 298 -6.94 -1.06 -6.20
N TRP A 299 -6.10 -2.09 -6.34
CA TRP A 299 -6.53 -3.48 -6.47
C TRP A 299 -7.28 -3.96 -5.24
N HIS A 300 -6.70 -3.79 -4.04
CA HIS A 300 -7.35 -4.23 -2.81
C HIS A 300 -8.61 -3.43 -2.48
N ALA A 301 -8.64 -2.14 -2.77
CA ALA A 301 -9.85 -1.33 -2.61
C ALA A 301 -10.98 -1.81 -3.55
N THR A 302 -10.64 -2.15 -4.80
CA THR A 302 -11.59 -2.73 -5.76
C THR A 302 -12.12 -4.06 -5.26
N LEU A 303 -11.24 -4.94 -4.78
CA LEU A 303 -11.61 -6.25 -4.26
C LEU A 303 -12.54 -6.16 -3.02
N ILE A 304 -12.34 -5.16 -2.16
CA ILE A 304 -13.23 -4.88 -1.02
C ILE A 304 -14.63 -4.48 -1.52
N ALA A 305 -14.71 -3.60 -2.54
CA ALA A 305 -15.98 -3.19 -3.13
C ALA A 305 -16.71 -4.39 -3.78
N GLU A 306 -16.00 -5.19 -4.58
CA GLU A 306 -16.55 -6.39 -5.20
C GLU A 306 -17.04 -7.41 -4.16
N SER A 307 -16.27 -7.62 -3.08
CA SER A 307 -16.65 -8.54 -1.99
C SER A 307 -17.93 -8.08 -1.27
N ASN A 308 -18.16 -6.77 -1.18
CA ASN A 308 -19.38 -6.20 -0.62
C ASN A 308 -20.58 -6.42 -1.55
N ASP A 309 -20.40 -6.26 -2.86
CA ASP A 309 -21.44 -6.51 -3.87
C ASP A 309 -21.82 -7.99 -3.92
N GLU A 310 -20.83 -8.89 -3.86
CA GLU A 310 -21.05 -10.34 -3.78
C GLU A 310 -21.88 -10.75 -2.56
N LEU A 311 -21.71 -10.08 -1.41
CA LEU A 311 -22.53 -10.32 -0.23
C LEU A 311 -23.99 -9.98 -0.48
N CYS A 312 -24.26 -8.89 -1.21
CA CYS A 312 -25.62 -8.54 -1.60
C CYS A 312 -26.23 -9.61 -2.53
N PHE A 313 -25.46 -10.07 -3.53
CA PHE A 313 -25.91 -11.14 -4.41
C PHE A 313 -26.16 -12.44 -3.65
N GLY A 314 -25.29 -12.80 -2.70
CA GLY A 314 -25.46 -13.98 -1.84
C GLY A 314 -26.75 -13.92 -1.03
N LEU A 315 -27.06 -12.78 -0.41
CA LEU A 315 -28.31 -12.56 0.31
C LEU A 315 -29.54 -12.66 -0.62
N TYR A 316 -29.44 -12.10 -1.83
CA TYR A 316 -30.52 -12.15 -2.81
C TYR A 316 -30.79 -13.56 -3.35
N SER A 317 -29.74 -14.35 -3.57
CA SER A 317 -29.84 -15.73 -4.04
C SER A 317 -30.37 -16.71 -2.99
N SER A 318 -30.34 -16.34 -1.70
CA SER A 318 -30.96 -17.14 -0.65
C SER A 318 -32.49 -17.27 -0.89
N PRO A 319 -33.16 -18.32 -0.39
CA PRO A 319 -34.61 -18.49 -0.53
C PRO A 319 -35.38 -17.55 0.42
N TRP A 320 -35.00 -16.27 0.46
CA TRP A 320 -35.49 -15.28 1.42
C TRP A 320 -36.99 -15.06 1.34
N HIS A 321 -37.56 -15.16 0.15
CA HIS A 321 -39.00 -15.07 -0.11
C HIS A 321 -39.83 -16.16 0.58
N ARG A 322 -39.20 -17.27 1.01
CA ARG A 322 -39.87 -18.36 1.76
C ARG A 322 -39.80 -18.18 3.28
N PHE A 323 -39.05 -17.21 3.77
CA PHE A 323 -38.95 -16.98 5.22
C PHE A 323 -40.17 -16.24 5.78
N PRO A 324 -40.40 -16.27 7.10
CA PRO A 324 -41.43 -15.44 7.75
C PRO A 324 -41.25 -13.95 7.45
N LEU A 325 -42.35 -13.19 7.44
CA LEU A 325 -42.36 -11.76 7.09
C LEU A 325 -41.40 -10.91 7.92
N SER A 326 -41.17 -11.24 9.19
CA SER A 326 -40.19 -10.57 10.05
C SER A 326 -38.77 -10.72 9.52
N ILE A 327 -38.38 -11.93 9.11
CA ILE A 327 -37.06 -12.25 8.57
C ILE A 327 -36.89 -11.66 7.17
N GLN A 328 -37.92 -11.69 6.33
CA GLN A 328 -37.89 -11.05 5.01
C GLN A 328 -37.57 -9.56 5.10
N LYS A 329 -38.17 -8.85 6.06
CA LYS A 329 -37.88 -7.43 6.31
C LYS A 329 -36.43 -7.22 6.72
N ASN A 330 -35.90 -8.07 7.62
CA ASN A 330 -34.50 -7.99 8.05
C ASN A 330 -33.52 -8.24 6.90
N ILE A 331 -33.76 -9.26 6.08
CA ILE A 331 -32.91 -9.56 4.90
C ILE A 331 -33.00 -8.44 3.87
N ARG A 332 -34.18 -7.84 3.67
CA ARG A 332 -34.31 -6.67 2.80
C ARG A 332 -33.47 -5.49 3.29
N LEU A 333 -33.46 -5.20 4.59
CA LEU A 333 -32.59 -4.17 5.17
C LEU A 333 -31.11 -4.52 4.97
N MET A 334 -30.71 -5.78 5.19
CA MET A 334 -29.34 -6.23 4.93
C MET A 334 -28.93 -6.08 3.45
N MET A 335 -29.84 -6.39 2.51
CA MET A 335 -29.61 -6.18 1.07
C MET A 335 -29.50 -4.68 0.74
N MET A 336 -30.32 -3.82 1.33
CA MET A 336 -30.21 -2.36 1.14
C MET A 336 -28.88 -1.82 1.67
N GLU A 337 -28.45 -2.27 2.85
CA GLU A 337 -27.15 -1.91 3.42
C GLU A 337 -25.99 -2.41 2.55
N SER A 338 -26.05 -3.66 2.08
CA SER A 338 -25.00 -4.24 1.23
C SER A 338 -24.94 -3.59 -0.15
N ASN A 339 -26.07 -3.13 -0.70
CA ASN A 339 -26.09 -2.34 -1.94
C ASN A 339 -25.50 -0.93 -1.77
N THR A 340 -25.22 -0.49 -0.54
CA THR A 340 -24.52 0.78 -0.36
C THR A 340 -23.06 0.58 -0.76
N PRO A 341 -22.58 1.24 -1.83
CA PRO A 341 -21.28 0.94 -2.39
C PRO A 341 -20.17 1.26 -1.38
N LEU A 342 -19.38 0.25 -1.01
CA LEU A 342 -18.24 0.39 -0.10
C LEU A 342 -17.00 0.88 -0.86
N ILE A 343 -17.12 2.07 -1.46
CA ILE A 343 -16.02 2.69 -2.23
C ILE A 343 -15.11 3.43 -1.27
N MET A 344 -13.88 2.92 -1.12
CA MET A 344 -12.83 3.63 -0.36
C MET A 344 -12.38 4.88 -1.13
N LYS A 345 -12.30 6.01 -0.44
CA LYS A 345 -11.90 7.30 -1.04
C LYS A 345 -10.67 7.90 -0.36
N ALA A 346 -9.71 8.33 -1.16
CA ALA A 346 -8.57 9.16 -0.77
C ALA A 346 -8.89 10.64 -1.07
N ILE A 347 -9.54 11.30 -0.10
CA ILE A 347 -10.05 12.67 -0.19
C ILE A 347 -11.10 12.84 -1.30
N PHE A 348 -10.67 13.11 -2.53
CA PHE A 348 -11.53 13.28 -3.70
C PHE A 348 -11.37 12.13 -4.72
N VAL A 349 -10.33 11.32 -4.58
CA VAL A 349 -10.01 10.21 -5.49
C VAL A 349 -10.66 8.93 -4.98
N GLU A 350 -11.44 8.27 -5.84
CA GLU A 350 -11.98 6.94 -5.55
C GLU A 350 -10.90 5.89 -5.80
N LEU A 351 -10.66 5.01 -4.82
CA LEU A 351 -9.66 3.96 -4.95
C LEU A 351 -10.26 2.80 -5.75
N ASN A 352 -9.99 2.76 -7.04
CA ASN A 352 -10.38 1.65 -7.91
C ASN A 352 -9.36 1.41 -9.03
N LEU A 353 -9.37 0.23 -9.66
CA LEU A 353 -8.38 -0.08 -10.70
C LEU A 353 -8.47 0.87 -11.91
N LYS A 354 -9.65 1.43 -12.18
CA LYS A 354 -9.88 2.39 -13.27
C LYS A 354 -9.09 3.69 -13.06
N THR A 355 -9.14 4.26 -11.87
CA THR A 355 -8.40 5.49 -11.53
C THR A 355 -6.89 5.25 -11.58
N PHE A 356 -6.40 4.08 -11.16
CA PHE A 356 -4.99 3.72 -11.37
C PHE A 356 -4.60 3.73 -12.86
N ILE A 357 -5.42 3.12 -13.72
CA ILE A 357 -5.15 3.10 -15.17
C ILE A 357 -5.17 4.53 -15.75
N ASP A 358 -6.10 5.37 -15.31
CA ASP A 358 -6.20 6.75 -15.77
C ASP A 358 -4.98 7.59 -15.36
N VAL A 359 -4.41 7.35 -14.16
CA VAL A 359 -3.14 7.97 -13.73
C VAL A 359 -1.99 7.56 -14.63
N VAL A 360 -1.83 6.26 -14.88
CA VAL A 360 -0.75 5.74 -15.71
C VAL A 360 -0.86 6.28 -17.15
N ARG A 361 -2.08 6.34 -17.69
CA ARG A 361 -2.35 6.96 -19.00
C ARG A 361 -2.03 8.45 -19.01
N GLY A 362 -2.42 9.18 -17.97
CA GLY A 362 -2.10 10.60 -17.81
C GLY A 362 -0.59 10.83 -17.82
N ALA A 363 0.15 10.09 -16.98
CA ALA A 363 1.61 10.13 -16.92
C ALA A 363 2.27 9.85 -18.27
N TYR A 364 1.82 8.81 -18.98
CA TYR A 364 2.34 8.48 -20.31
C TYR A 364 2.03 9.56 -21.36
N SER A 365 0.84 10.17 -21.28
CA SER A 365 0.48 11.30 -22.16
C SER A 365 1.37 12.51 -21.92
N TYR A 366 1.60 12.89 -20.66
CA TYR A 366 2.54 13.97 -20.32
C TYR A 366 3.96 13.67 -20.79
N PHE A 367 4.43 12.44 -20.60
CA PHE A 367 5.72 12.01 -21.14
C PHE A 367 5.79 12.16 -22.66
N SER A 368 4.75 11.71 -23.37
CA SER A 368 4.71 11.79 -24.84
C SER A 368 4.79 13.23 -25.33
N ILE A 369 4.11 14.17 -24.64
CA ILE A 369 4.16 15.61 -24.92
C ILE A 369 5.55 16.19 -24.66
N LEU A 370 6.17 15.85 -23.52
CA LEU A 370 7.53 16.31 -23.20
C LEU A 370 8.54 15.81 -24.24
N ARG A 371 8.37 14.57 -24.70
CA ARG A 371 9.23 13.99 -25.73
C ARG A 371 9.07 14.69 -27.08
N SER A 372 7.85 15.00 -27.50
CA SER A 372 7.61 15.72 -28.76
C SER A 372 8.14 17.15 -28.72
N ALA A 373 7.97 17.85 -27.60
CA ALA A 373 8.48 19.21 -27.42
C ALA A 373 10.02 19.27 -27.49
N ASN A 374 10.72 18.28 -26.92
CA ASN A 374 12.17 18.17 -27.03
C ASN A 374 12.62 17.86 -28.48
N MET A 375 11.92 16.99 -29.22
CA MET A 375 12.25 16.72 -30.62
C MET A 375 12.09 17.98 -31.50
N GLU A 376 11.04 18.78 -31.28
CA GLU A 376 10.85 20.06 -32.01
C GLU A 376 11.93 21.11 -31.69
N THR A 377 12.54 21.06 -30.51
CA THR A 377 13.63 21.98 -30.16
C THR A 377 14.94 21.59 -30.81
N ASP A 378 15.23 20.29 -30.93
CA ASP A 378 16.38 19.80 -31.69
C ASP A 378 16.26 20.13 -33.18
N ASP A 379 15.07 19.96 -33.78
CA ASP A 379 14.82 20.20 -35.22
C ASP A 379 14.85 21.70 -35.60
N ASN A 380 14.58 22.61 -34.64
CA ASN A 380 14.71 24.06 -34.84
C ASN A 380 16.12 24.61 -34.52
N SER A 381 17.04 23.76 -34.06
CA SER A 381 18.42 24.11 -33.71
C SER A 381 19.46 23.68 -34.77
N ILE A 382 19.00 23.02 -35.83
CA ILE A 382 19.72 22.70 -37.07
C ILE A 382 19.37 23.76 -38.12
#